data_AF-A0A699Y8T7-F1
#
_entry.id   AF-A0A699Y8T7-F1
#
_cell.length_a   1.000
_cell.length_b   1.000
_cell.length_c   1.000
_cell.angle_alpha   90.00
_cell.angle_beta   90.00
_cell.angle_gamma   90.00
#
_symmetry.space_group_name_H-M   'P 1'
#
loop_
_entity.id
_entity.type
_entity.pdbx_description
1 polymer ?
#
loop_
_entity_poly.entity_id
_entity_poly.type
_entity_poly.pdbx_seq_one_letter_code
_entity_poly.pdbx_strand_id
1 'polypeptide(L)' 'MHVLKATKLEKLLKEALPGVVVSINPDKPRKGCFEVREGEDVKHVSLLDMPRPFTKLKELDLEALAADIASKA' A
#
# COMPACT_ATOMS: atom_id res chain seq x y z
N MET A 1 -11.15 3.24 -9.81
CA MET A 1 -9.76 3.68 -9.99
C MET A 1 -8.88 3.65 -8.73
N HIS A 2 -9.27 3.06 -7.58
CA HIS A 2 -8.38 2.97 -6.38
C HIS A 2 -7.96 1.54 -6.00
N VAL A 3 -8.56 0.52 -6.61
CA VAL A 3 -8.18 -0.89 -6.40
C VAL A 3 -6.82 -1.18 -7.05
N LEU A 4 -6.47 -0.48 -8.14
CA LEU A 4 -5.26 -0.74 -8.93
C LEU A 4 -3.94 -0.54 -8.15
N LYS A 5 -3.84 0.46 -7.26
CA LYS A 5 -2.59 0.73 -6.52
C LYS A 5 -2.31 -0.33 -5.45
N ALA A 6 -3.32 -0.74 -4.71
CA ALA A 6 -3.19 -1.81 -3.71
C ALA A 6 -2.82 -3.15 -4.38
N THR A 7 -3.50 -3.50 -5.49
CA THR A 7 -3.17 -4.72 -6.26
C THR A 7 -1.79 -4.66 -6.90
N LYS A 8 -1.35 -3.49 -7.39
CA LYS A 8 0.02 -3.33 -7.91
C LYS A 8 1.05 -3.54 -6.80
N LEU A 9 0.84 -2.96 -5.62
CA LEU A 9 1.73 -3.14 -4.48
C LEU A 9 1.77 -4.60 -4.02
N GLU A 10 0.62 -5.27 -3.92
CA GLU A 10 0.55 -6.71 -3.61
C GLU A 10 1.41 -7.53 -4.58
N LYS A 11 1.32 -7.27 -5.89
CA LYS A 11 2.11 -7.98 -6.89
C LYS A 11 3.61 -7.76 -6.69
N LEU A 12 4.03 -6.51 -6.50
CA LEU A 12 5.44 -6.16 -6.26
C LEU A 12 6.00 -6.84 -5.00
N LEU A 13 5.21 -6.88 -3.91
CA LEU A 13 5.61 -7.54 -2.68
C LEU A 13 5.74 -9.06 -2.87
N LYS A 14 4.83 -9.71 -3.60
CA LYS A 14 4.92 -11.14 -3.91
C LYS A 14 6.12 -11.49 -4.78
N GLU A 15 6.52 -10.59 -5.68
CA GLU A 15 7.72 -10.75 -6.51
C GLU A 15 9.01 -10.56 -5.69
N ALA A 16 9.03 -9.58 -4.78
CA ALA A 16 10.20 -9.30 -3.94
C ALA A 16 10.38 -10.29 -2.77
N LEU A 17 9.28 -10.79 -2.20
CA LEU A 17 9.27 -11.68 -1.03
C LEU A 17 8.46 -12.96 -1.34
N PRO A 18 9.11 -14.03 -1.82
CA PRO A 18 8.41 -15.29 -2.06
C PRO A 18 7.88 -15.88 -0.74
N GLY A 19 6.56 -15.92 -0.60
CA GLY A 19 5.87 -16.42 0.60
C GLY A 19 5.16 -15.35 1.43
N VAL A 20 5.25 -14.06 1.06
CA VAL A 20 4.54 -13.00 1.76
C VAL A 20 3.02 -13.13 1.62
N VAL A 21 2.31 -13.00 2.75
CA VAL A 21 0.84 -12.98 2.79
C VAL A 21 0.40 -11.53 2.82
N VAL A 22 -0.25 -11.09 1.74
CA VAL A 22 -0.80 -9.73 1.63
C VAL A 22 -2.32 -9.84 1.64
N SER A 23 -2.96 -9.14 2.57
CA SER A 23 -4.42 -9.00 2.63
C SER A 23 -4.83 -7.59 2.22
N ILE A 24 -5.66 -7.47 1.19
CA ILE A 24 -6.31 -6.20 0.83
C ILE A 24 -7.68 -6.16 1.50
N ASN A 25 -8.06 -5.02 2.08
CA ASN A 25 -9.37 -4.87 2.71
C ASN A 25 -10.50 -5.27 1.74
N PRO A 26 -11.40 -6.18 2.15
CA PRO A 26 -12.48 -6.68 1.29
C PRO A 26 -13.50 -5.57 0.97
N ASP A 27 -13.81 -4.75 1.97
CA ASP A 27 -14.63 -3.57 1.81
C ASP A 27 -13.80 -2.40 1.32
N LYS A 28 -14.28 -1.77 0.25
CA LYS A 28 -13.62 -0.63 -0.35
C LYS A 28 -13.57 0.52 0.66
N PRO A 29 -12.38 0.93 1.13
CA PRO A 29 -12.28 2.00 2.11
C PRO A 29 -12.77 3.33 1.53
N ARG A 30 -13.06 4.28 2.43
CA ARG A 30 -13.40 5.66 2.04
C ARG A 30 -12.35 6.20 1.06
N LYS A 31 -12.81 6.94 0.04
CA LYS A 31 -11.90 7.58 -0.92
C LYS A 31 -10.96 8.53 -0.17
N GLY A 32 -9.68 8.54 -0.55
CA GLY A 32 -8.66 9.36 0.12
C GLY A 32 -7.92 8.65 1.25
N CYS A 33 -8.15 7.35 1.46
CA CYS A 33 -7.39 6.52 2.39
C CYS A 33 -6.50 5.51 1.65
N PHE A 34 -5.23 5.44 2.03
CA PHE A 34 -4.28 4.41 1.61
C PHE A 34 -3.33 4.13 2.77
N GLU A 35 -3.39 2.91 3.31
CA GLU A 35 -2.53 2.49 4.41
C GLU A 35 -1.95 1.11 4.09
N VAL A 36 -0.66 0.94 4.36
CA VAL A 36 0.04 -0.35 4.26
C VAL A 36 0.68 -0.59 5.62
N ARG A 37 0.34 -1.74 6.18
CA ARG A 37 0.77 -2.17 7.51
C ARG A 37 1.26 -3.61 7.45
N GLU A 38 2.23 -3.90 8.30
CA GLU A 38 2.73 -5.22 8.58
C GLU A 38 2.34 -5.57 10.01
N GLY A 39 1.48 -6.59 10.15
CA GLY A 39 0.80 -6.85 11.42
C GLY A 39 -0.09 -5.69 11.88
N GLU A 40 -0.24 -5.55 13.21
CA GLU A 40 -1.01 -4.46 13.82
C GLU A 40 -0.15 -3.22 14.18
N ASP A 41 1.17 -3.38 14.29
CA ASP A 41 2.04 -2.37 14.89
C ASP A 41 2.86 -1.56 13.88
N VAL A 42 3.25 -2.15 12.74
CA VAL A 42 4.19 -1.50 11.80
C VAL A 42 3.44 -0.89 10.63
N LYS A 43 3.44 0.44 10.56
CA LYS A 43 2.86 1.19 9.44
C LYS A 43 3.96 1.67 8.49
N HIS A 44 3.96 1.15 7.28
CA HIS A 44 4.92 1.52 6.23
C HIS A 44 4.49 2.81 5.52
N VAL A 45 3.19 2.96 5.26
CA VAL A 45 2.60 4.21 4.80
C VAL A 45 1.20 4.35 5.37
N SER A 46 0.85 5.54 5.86
CA SER A 46 -0.50 5.85 6.30
C SER A 46 -0.91 7.22 5.76
N LEU A 47 -1.76 7.19 4.73
CA LEU A 47 -2.35 8.36 4.10
C LEU A 47 -3.86 8.30 4.32
N LEU A 48 -4.32 8.97 5.38
CA LEU A 48 -5.74 8.99 5.76
C LEU A 48 -6.37 10.35 5.42
N ASP A 49 -7.68 10.34 5.14
CA ASP A 49 -8.53 11.54 4.94
C ASP A 49 -7.92 12.61 4.01
N MET A 50 -7.25 12.20 2.94
CA MET A 50 -6.59 13.14 2.03
C MET A 50 -7.60 14.05 1.31
N PRO A 51 -7.34 15.36 1.21
CA PRO A 51 -8.15 16.24 0.36
C PRO A 51 -7.95 15.89 -1.12
N ARG A 52 -8.99 16.10 -1.93
CA ARG A 52 -8.85 16.02 -3.39
C ARG A 52 -7.88 17.12 -3.86
N PRO A 53 -7.03 16.85 -4.87
CA PRO A 53 -7.06 15.73 -5.81
C PRO A 53 -6.21 14.49 -5.40
N PHE A 54 -6.00 14.23 -4.11
CA PHE A 54 -5.22 13.10 -3.59
C PHE A 54 -3.77 13.09 -4.10
N THR A 55 -3.12 14.26 -4.13
CA THR A 55 -1.78 14.47 -4.71
C THR A 55 -0.75 13.51 -4.14
N LYS A 56 -0.69 13.37 -2.81
CA LYS A 56 0.23 12.45 -2.12
C LYS A 56 0.07 11.00 -2.59
N LEU A 57 -1.16 10.55 -2.82
CA LEU A 57 -1.39 9.19 -3.33
C LEU A 57 -0.94 9.04 -4.78
N LYS A 58 -1.03 10.09 -5.60
CA LYS A 58 -0.57 10.05 -6.99
C LYS A 58 0.95 10.00 -7.06
N GLU A 59 1.62 10.83 -6.27
CA GLU A 59 3.07 10.94 -6.16
C GLU A 59 3.72 9.74 -5.46
N LEU A 60 2.95 8.97 -4.69
CA LEU A 60 3.45 7.77 -4.04
C LEU A 60 3.97 6.76 -5.06
N ASP A 61 5.28 6.53 -4.99
CA ASP A 61 5.99 5.48 -5.73
C ASP A 61 5.80 4.14 -5.02
N LEU A 62 5.08 3.25 -5.71
CA LEU A 62 4.77 1.92 -5.18
C LEU A 62 5.95 0.95 -5.31
N GLU A 63 6.86 1.18 -6.24
CA GLU A 63 8.03 0.32 -6.45
C GLU A 63 9.07 0.60 -5.37
N ALA A 64 9.34 1.87 -5.10
CA ALA A 64 10.17 2.28 -3.98
C ALA A 64 9.58 1.82 -2.64
N LEU A 65 8.27 1.96 -2.44
CA LEU A 65 7.61 1.49 -1.23
C LEU A 65 7.71 -0.05 -1.07
N ALA A 66 7.49 -0.82 -2.14
CA ALA A 66 7.62 -2.27 -2.09
C ALA A 66 9.05 -2.70 -1.75
N ALA A 67 10.05 -2.05 -2.35
CA ALA A 67 11.47 -2.31 -2.06
C ALA A 67 11.83 -1.94 -0.62
N ASP A 68 11.33 -0.81 -0.10
CA ASP A 68 11.54 -0.41 1.29
C ASP A 68 10.94 -1.43 2.26
N ILE A 69 9.70 -1.90 2.02
CA ILE A 69 9.06 -2.96 2.82
C ILE A 69 9.87 -4.25 2.73
N ALA A 70 10.24 -4.69 1.53
CA ALA A 70 11.00 -5.92 1.33
C ALA A 70 12.41 -5.87 1.94
N SER A 71 13.00 -4.68 2.08
CA SER A 71 14.29 -4.50 2.75
C SER A 71 14.21 -4.55 4.28
N LYS A 72 13.02 -4.32 4.84
CA LYS A 72 12.74 -4.30 6.28
C LYS A 72 12.15 -5.62 6.80
N ALA A 73 11.67 -6.47 5.90
CA ALA A 73 11.09 -7.79 6.19
C ALA A 73 12.16 -8.88 6.39
#